data_AF-A0A165T234-F1
#
_entry.id   AF-A0A165T234-F1
#
_cell.length_a   1.000
_cell.length_b   1.000
_cell.length_c   1.000
_cell.angle_alpha   90.00
_cell.angle_beta   90.00
_cell.angle_gamma   90.00
#
_symmetry.space_group_name_H-M   'P 1'
#
loop_
_entity.id
_entity.type
_entity.pdbx_description
1 polymer ?
#
loop_
_entity_poly.entity_id
_entity_poly.type
_entity_poly.pdbx_seq_one_letter_code
_entity_poly.pdbx_strand_id
1 'polypeptide(L)' 'MLSERVKSGLAAAKARGKKLGRQKGDRPKSDRLAPKVIDAIENGKSYRWIARDLGISKNTVTDIVKRHAQKP' A
#
# COMPACT_ATOMS: atom_id res chain seq x y z
N MET A 1 5.91 32.41 -10.35
CA MET A 1 5.80 31.95 -11.75
C MET A 1 5.64 30.44 -11.95
N LEU A 2 6.61 29.55 -11.66
CA LEU A 2 6.43 28.12 -12.00
C LEU A 2 5.39 27.39 -11.12
N SER A 3 5.43 27.65 -9.80
CA SER A 3 4.52 27.01 -8.83
C SER A 3 3.06 27.37 -9.08
N GLU A 4 2.77 28.62 -9.47
CA GLU A 4 1.41 29.07 -9.82
C GLU A 4 0.86 28.32 -11.03
N ARG A 5 1.69 28.10 -12.05
CA ARG A 5 1.32 27.35 -13.26
C ARG A 5 1.08 25.87 -12.98
N VAL A 6 1.89 25.27 -12.11
CA VAL A 6 1.69 23.88 -11.68
C VAL A 6 0.39 23.72 -10.89
N LYS A 7 0.12 24.64 -9.95
CA LYS A 7 -1.10 24.62 -9.13
C LYS A 7 -2.35 24.87 -9.98
N SER A 8 -2.32 25.82 -10.91
CA SER A 8 -3.46 26.11 -11.80
C SER A 8 -3.77 24.93 -12.74
N GLY A 9 -2.74 24.28 -13.28
CA GLY A 9 -2.90 23.07 -14.09
C GLY A 9 -3.47 21.89 -13.31
N LEU A 10 -2.99 21.64 -12.09
CA LEU A 10 -3.53 20.59 -11.21
C LEU A 10 -4.99 20.87 -10.82
N ALA A 11 -5.35 22.13 -10.56
CA ALA A 11 -6.72 22.54 -10.26
C ALA A 11 -7.65 22.28 -11.46
N ALA A 12 -7.24 22.67 -12.67
CA ALA A 12 -7.99 22.40 -13.89
C ALA A 12 -8.16 20.90 -14.15
N ALA A 13 -7.12 20.09 -13.92
CA ALA A 13 -7.21 18.63 -14.05
C ALA A 13 -8.16 18.00 -13.02
N LYS A 14 -8.15 18.50 -11.77
CA LYS A 14 -9.07 18.06 -10.71
C LYS A 14 -10.52 18.42 -11.05
N ALA A 15 -10.77 19.62 -11.59
CA ALA A 15 -12.10 20.07 -12.02
C ALA A 15 -12.65 19.23 -13.19
N ARG A 16 -11.78 18.73 -14.07
CA ARG A 16 -12.12 17.77 -15.14
C ARG A 16 -12.35 16.34 -14.62
N GLY A 17 -12.32 16.11 -13.30
CA GLY A 17 -12.60 14.81 -12.68
C GLY A 17 -11.41 13.86 -12.61
N LYS A 18 -10.18 14.29 -12.93
CA LYS A 18 -8.99 13.43 -12.83
C LYS A 18 -8.68 13.16 -11.36
N LYS A 19 -8.69 11.87 -10.96
CA LYS A 19 -8.30 11.45 -9.61
C LYS A 19 -6.78 11.50 -9.48
N LEU A 20 -6.29 12.35 -8.59
CA LEU A 20 -4.85 12.52 -8.33
C LEU A 20 -4.43 11.62 -7.17
N GLY A 21 -3.17 11.15 -7.21
CA GLY A 21 -2.59 10.32 -6.15
C GLY A 21 -3.02 8.84 -6.19
N ARG A 22 -2.56 8.09 -5.19
CA ARG A 22 -2.85 6.67 -5.02
C ARG A 22 -4.32 6.46 -4.66
N GLN A 23 -4.98 5.53 -5.35
CA GLN A 23 -6.39 5.24 -5.08
C GLN A 23 -6.56 4.42 -3.80
N LYS A 24 -7.67 4.63 -3.10
CA LYS A 24 -8.03 3.79 -1.95
C LYS A 24 -8.17 2.34 -2.42
N GLY A 25 -7.42 1.43 -1.81
CA GLY A 25 -7.41 0.01 -2.16
C GLY A 25 -6.35 -0.40 -3.18
N ASP A 26 -5.71 0.55 -3.87
CA ASP A 26 -4.60 0.26 -4.78
C ASP A 26 -3.36 -0.18 -3.97
N ARG A 27 -2.86 -1.40 -4.20
CA ARG A 27 -1.82 -2.06 -3.37
C ARG A 27 -0.83 -2.88 -4.21
N PRO A 28 0.01 -2.22 -5.02
CA PRO A 28 0.85 -2.90 -6.00
C PRO A 28 1.89 -3.87 -5.39
N LYS A 29 2.50 -3.50 -4.26
CA LYS A 29 3.52 -4.34 -3.57
C LYS A 29 2.91 -5.31 -2.55
N SER A 30 1.90 -4.84 -1.81
CA SER A 30 1.36 -5.58 -0.67
C SER A 30 0.57 -6.82 -1.07
N ASP A 31 -0.18 -6.76 -2.18
CA ASP A 31 -1.02 -7.90 -2.59
C ASP A 31 -0.16 -9.02 -3.20
N ARG A 32 0.92 -8.66 -3.89
CA ARG A 32 1.88 -9.63 -4.44
C ARG A 32 2.68 -10.37 -3.36
N LEU A 33 2.97 -9.69 -2.24
CA LEU A 33 3.72 -10.27 -1.11
C LEU A 33 2.82 -10.94 -0.07
N ALA A 34 1.49 -10.82 -0.18
CA ALA A 34 0.58 -11.35 0.81
C ALA A 34 0.74 -12.86 1.06
N PRO A 35 0.88 -13.74 0.04
CA PRO A 35 1.09 -15.17 0.26
C PRO A 35 2.36 -15.45 1.08
N LYS A 36 3.48 -14.82 0.69
CA LYS A 36 4.77 -14.99 1.39
C LYS A 36 4.73 -14.54 2.85
N VAL A 37 3.94 -13.50 3.15
CA VAL A 37 3.74 -13.03 4.52
C VAL A 37 2.96 -14.06 5.34
N ILE A 38 1.92 -14.66 4.76
CA ILE A 38 1.10 -15.68 5.44
C ILE A 38 1.94 -16.93 5.70
N ASP A 39 2.63 -17.45 4.68
CA ASP A 39 3.54 -18.60 4.82
C ASP A 39 4.58 -18.36 5.90
N ALA A 40 5.17 -17.15 5.95
CA ALA A 40 6.17 -16.81 6.97
C ALA A 40 5.58 -16.78 8.39
N ILE A 41 4.32 -16.38 8.56
CA ILE A 41 3.63 -16.38 9.85
C ILE A 41 3.31 -17.82 10.29
N GLU A 42 2.85 -18.67 9.37
CA GLU A 42 2.62 -20.10 9.64
C GLU A 42 3.90 -20.82 10.07
N ASN A 43 5.04 -20.42 9.49
CA ASN A 43 6.38 -20.86 9.91
C ASN A 43 6.87 -20.24 11.24
N GLY A 44 6.01 -19.53 11.98
CA GLY A 44 6.33 -18.97 13.29
C GLY A 44 7.23 -17.73 13.27
N LYS A 45 7.43 -17.08 12.11
CA LYS A 45 8.32 -15.91 12.03
C LYS A 45 7.65 -14.67 12.60
N SER A 46 8.44 -13.86 13.33
CA SER A 46 7.93 -12.62 13.91
C SER A 46 7.66 -11.54 12.85
N TYR A 47 6.69 -10.67 13.13
CA TYR A 47 6.28 -9.64 12.17
C TYR A 47 7.42 -8.66 11.83
N ARG A 48 8.32 -8.40 12.78
CA ARG A 48 9.52 -7.58 12.56
C ARG A 48 10.55 -8.29 11.68
N TRP A 49 10.67 -9.60 11.78
CA TRP A 49 11.54 -10.39 10.91
C TRP A 49 11.02 -10.33 9.47
N ILE A 50 9.72 -10.60 9.28
CA ILE A 50 9.06 -10.60 7.96
C ILE A 50 9.16 -9.23 7.28
N ALA A 51 8.97 -8.16 8.04
CA ALA A 51 9.09 -6.79 7.55
C ALA A 51 10.49 -6.48 7.00
N ARG A 52 11.54 -6.90 7.72
CA ARG A 52 12.94 -6.72 7.28
C ARG A 52 13.28 -7.58 6.08
N ASP A 53 12.88 -8.85 6.11
CA ASP A 53 13.16 -9.83 5.06
C ASP A 53 12.52 -9.44 3.72
N LEU A 54 11.25 -9.02 3.74
CA LEU A 54 10.49 -8.65 2.53
C LEU A 54 10.64 -7.17 2.14
N GLY A 55 11.41 -6.39 2.89
CA GLY A 55 11.61 -4.96 2.65
C GLY A 55 10.30 -4.16 2.64
N ILE A 56 9.41 -4.45 3.59
CA ILE A 56 8.12 -3.77 3.77
C ILE A 56 7.99 -3.22 5.19
N SER A 57 7.11 -2.25 5.38
CA SER A 57 6.84 -1.74 6.72
C SER A 57 6.12 -2.78 7.58
N LYS A 58 6.34 -2.77 8.90
CA LYS A 58 5.59 -3.60 9.85
C LYS A 58 4.07 -3.37 9.71
N ASN A 59 3.66 -2.15 9.41
CA ASN A 59 2.24 -1.80 9.23
C ASN A 59 1.65 -2.52 8.01
N THR A 60 2.43 -2.68 6.94
CA THR A 60 2.00 -3.45 5.76
C THR A 60 1.82 -4.93 6.11
N VAL A 61 2.70 -5.52 6.94
CA VAL A 61 2.54 -6.89 7.44
C VAL A 61 1.23 -7.01 8.23
N THR A 62 0.96 -6.11 9.18
CA THR A 62 -0.28 -6.14 9.97
C THR A 62 -1.54 -5.95 9.11
N ASP A 63 -1.49 -5.08 8.10
CA ASP A 63 -2.62 -4.83 7.21
C ASP A 63 -2.90 -6.03 6.29
N ILE A 64 -1.87 -6.80 5.93
CA ILE A 64 -2.05 -8.07 5.21
C ILE A 64 -2.77 -9.07 6.11
N VAL A 65 -2.30 -9.26 7.34
CA VAL A 65 -2.89 -10.21 8.31
C VAL A 65 -4.35 -9.88 8.62
N LYS A 66 -4.64 -8.61 8.93
CA LYS A 66 -6.02 -8.16 9.21
C LYS A 66 -6.97 -8.43 8.04
N ARG A 67 -6.49 -8.25 6.81
CA ARG A 67 -7.29 -8.52 5.60
C ARG A 67 -7.48 -10.01 5.35
N HIS A 68 -6.45 -10.81 5.61
CA HIS A 68 -6.54 -12.26 5.52
C HIS A 68 -7.61 -12.81 6.48
N ALA A 69 -7.62 -12.31 7.72
CA ALA A 69 -8.62 -12.69 8.72
C ALA A 69 -10.05 -12.19 8.43
N GLN A 70 -10.23 -11.18 7.57
CA GLN A 70 -11.55 -10.66 7.19
C GLN A 70 -12.12 -11.30 5.93
N LYS A 71 -11.33 -12.06 5.16
CA LYS A 71 -11.87 -12.88 4.07
C LYS A 71 -12.50 -14.15 4.68
N PRO A 72 -13.75 -14.50 4.34
CA PRO A 72 -14.34 -15.78 4.73
C PRO A 72 -13.61 -16.95 4.06
#